data_AF-A0A4Q5QRB1-F1
#
_entry.id   AF-A0A4Q5QRB1-F1
#
_cell.length_a   1.000
_cell.length_b   1.000
_cell.length_c   1.000
_cell.angle_alpha   90.00
_cell.angle_beta   90.00
_cell.angle_gamma   90.00
#
_symmetry.space_group_name_H-M   'P 1'
#
loop_
_entity.id
_entity.type
_entity.pdbx_description
1 polymer ?
#
loop_
_entity_poly.entity_id
_entity_poly.type
_entity_poly.pdbx_seq_one_letter_code
_entity_poly.pdbx_strand_id
1 'polypeptide(L)'
;MANAVYTIEADPSRKLLRLTLAGFWSASEAVAFAREQQAAVKKLGPPYGTHLTLADVRNFAVQTQEVTAVIRDLVLHATATSKRIALVGGEGLARIQFTRITQRQDVRRFATMEDADFWLFTE
;
A
#
# COMPACT_ATOMS: atom_id res chain seq x y z
N MET A 1 -18.51 8.05 11.11
CA MET A 1 -17.41 9.01 11.38
C MET A 1 -16.12 8.37 10.88
N ALA A 2 -15.22 9.14 10.26
CA ALA A 2 -13.93 8.61 9.83
C ALA A 2 -13.04 8.30 11.03
N ASN A 3 -12.24 7.24 10.94
CA ASN A 3 -11.37 6.75 12.01
C ASN A 3 -10.09 6.13 11.43
N ALA A 4 -9.46 6.84 10.48
CA ALA A 4 -8.29 6.33 9.79
C ALA A 4 -7.15 6.03 10.79
N VAL A 5 -6.56 4.84 10.65
CA VAL A 5 -5.34 4.47 11.35
C VAL A 5 -4.37 3.95 10.31
N TYR A 6 -3.19 4.56 10.23
CA TYR A 6 -2.12 4.05 9.38
C TYR A 6 -0.73 4.24 9.97
N THR A 7 0.19 3.39 9.52
CA THR A 7 1.63 3.54 9.76
C THR A 7 2.39 3.43 8.46
N ILE A 8 3.51 4.15 8.38
CA ILE A 8 4.42 4.15 7.22
C ILE A 8 5.85 4.04 7.73
N GLU A 9 6.50 2.94 7.40
CA GLU A 9 7.88 2.68 7.80
C GLU A 9 8.74 2.43 6.56
N ALA A 10 9.77 3.25 6.38
CA ALA A 10 10.76 3.09 5.33
C ALA A 10 11.99 2.39 5.88
N ASP A 11 12.40 1.29 5.23
CA ASP A 11 13.61 0.54 5.50
C ASP A 11 14.56 0.66 4.29
N PRO A 12 15.48 1.66 4.31
CA PRO A 12 16.39 1.88 3.18
C PRO A 12 17.35 0.72 2.95
N SER A 13 17.71 -0.02 4.01
CA SER A 13 18.65 -1.13 3.94
C SER A 13 18.12 -2.28 3.08
N ARG A 14 16.81 -2.52 3.14
CA ARG A 14 16.10 -3.55 2.36
C ARG A 14 15.34 -2.99 1.15
N LYS A 15 15.42 -1.68 0.91
CA LYS A 15 14.56 -0.97 -0.05
C LYS A 15 13.08 -1.35 0.13
N LEU A 16 12.59 -1.37 1.37
CA LEU A 16 11.24 -1.83 1.70
C LEU A 16 10.43 -0.71 2.35
N LEU A 17 9.19 -0.56 1.89
CA LEU A 17 8.16 0.24 2.54
C LEU A 17 7.16 -0.69 3.24
N ARG A 18 6.98 -0.54 4.55
CA ARG A 18 5.95 -1.24 5.32
C ARG A 18 4.80 -0.29 5.62
N LEU A 19 3.59 -0.74 5.31
CA LEU A 19 2.35 0.00 5.51
C LEU A 19 1.41 -0.83 6.37
N THR A 20 0.77 -0.20 7.35
CA THR A 20 -0.43 -0.76 7.99
C THR A 20 -1.57 0.19 7.72
N LEU A 21 -2.68 -0.29 7.15
CA LEU A 21 -3.85 0.52 6.83
C LEU A 21 -5.07 -0.07 7.53
N ALA A 22 -5.78 0.76 8.30
CA ALA A 22 -6.94 0.34 9.06
C ALA A 22 -8.01 1.44 9.15
N GLY A 23 -9.24 1.03 9.46
CA GLY A 23 -10.38 1.92 9.67
C GLY A 23 -11.04 2.37 8.36
N PHE A 24 -11.96 3.33 8.51
CA PHE A 24 -12.72 3.94 7.42
C PHE A 24 -12.26 5.38 7.25
N TRP A 25 -11.83 5.72 6.06
CA TRP A 25 -11.14 6.97 5.78
C TRP A 25 -12.07 7.99 5.14
N SER A 26 -11.70 9.25 5.29
CA SER A 26 -12.16 10.38 4.49
C SER A 26 -11.18 10.67 3.35
N ALA A 27 -11.61 11.45 2.37
CA ALA A 27 -10.76 11.86 1.26
C ALA A 27 -9.53 12.66 1.73
N SER A 28 -9.69 13.52 2.74
CA SER A 28 -8.58 14.31 3.31
C SER A 28 -7.54 13.43 3.99
N GLU A 29 -7.95 12.39 4.72
CA GLU A 29 -7.02 11.41 5.32
C GLU A 29 -6.28 10.61 4.23
N ALA A 30 -6.97 10.24 3.15
CA ALA A 30 -6.34 9.57 2.00
C ALA A 30 -5.29 10.46 1.32
N VAL A 31 -5.55 11.76 1.18
CA VAL A 31 -4.59 12.75 0.65
C VAL A 31 -3.40 12.93 1.59
N ALA A 32 -3.62 12.98 2.90
CA ALA A 32 -2.56 13.07 3.90
C ALA A 32 -1.63 11.84 3.81
N PHE A 33 -2.22 10.64 3.83
CA PHE A 33 -1.50 9.39 3.62
C PHE A 33 -0.69 9.38 2.33
N ALA A 34 -1.27 9.81 1.20
CA ALA A 34 -0.59 9.86 -0.09
C ALA A 34 0.69 10.72 -0.04
N ARG A 35 0.64 11.88 0.63
CA ARG A 35 1.80 12.77 0.80
C ARG A 35 2.88 12.14 1.68
N GLU A 36 2.49 11.55 2.80
CA GLU A 36 3.42 10.91 3.74
C GLU A 36 4.09 9.67 3.14
N GLN A 37 3.33 8.88 2.37
CA GLN A 37 3.83 7.72 1.63
C GLN A 37 4.91 8.14 0.62
N GLN A 38 4.65 9.18 -0.18
CA GLN A 38 5.63 9.68 -1.15
C GLN A 38 6.90 10.19 -0.47
N ALA A 39 6.77 10.86 0.67
CA ALA A 39 7.92 11.30 1.46
C ALA A 39 8.73 10.10 2.00
N ALA A 40 8.05 9.03 2.45
CA ALA A 40 8.71 7.81 2.92
C ALA A 40 9.43 7.07 1.79
N VAL A 41 8.83 6.98 0.59
CA VAL A 41 9.49 6.39 -0.60
C VAL A 41 10.78 7.13 -0.94
N LYS A 42 10.80 8.47 -0.84
CA LYS A 42 12.04 9.26 -1.05
C LYS A 42 13.15 8.89 -0.06
N LYS A 43 12.80 8.56 1.19
CA LYS A 43 13.78 8.12 2.22
C LYS A 43 14.48 6.80 1.87
N LEU A 44 13.89 5.98 1.00
CA LEU A 44 14.53 4.73 0.53
C LEU A 44 15.73 4.99 -0.38
N GLY A 45 15.82 6.18 -0.99
CA GLY A 45 16.93 6.58 -1.86
C GLY A 45 16.98 5.87 -3.22
N PRO A 46 17.87 6.29 -4.12
CA PRO A 46 18.00 5.73 -5.47
C PRO A 46 18.56 4.29 -5.46
N PRO A 47 18.31 3.49 -6.52
CA PRO A 47 17.45 3.82 -7.67
C PRO A 47 15.96 3.80 -7.29
N TYR A 48 15.23 4.84 -7.68
CA TYR A 48 13.79 4.93 -7.45
C TYR A 48 13.03 3.87 -8.25
N GLY A 49 11.90 3.44 -7.72
CA GLY A 49 11.06 2.41 -8.35
C GLY A 49 11.55 0.96 -8.20
N THR A 50 12.64 0.75 -7.47
CA THR A 50 13.15 -0.60 -7.16
C THR A 50 12.69 -1.14 -5.81
N HIS A 51 12.02 -0.30 -5.03
CA HIS A 51 11.59 -0.66 -3.68
C HIS A 51 10.44 -1.66 -3.69
N LEU A 52 10.37 -2.44 -2.62
CA LEU A 52 9.32 -3.37 -2.30
C LEU A 52 8.30 -2.68 -1.39
N THR A 53 7.04 -3.09 -1.46
CA THR A 53 6.00 -2.63 -0.53
C THR A 53 5.32 -3.82 0.11
N LEU A 54 5.25 -3.81 1.44
CA LEU A 54 4.44 -4.74 2.23
C LEU A 54 3.33 -3.94 2.90
N ALA A 55 2.07 -4.21 2.53
CA ALA A 55 0.93 -3.53 3.11
C ALA A 55 0.01 -4.51 3.85
N ASP A 56 -0.15 -4.29 5.15
CA ASP A 56 -1.17 -4.93 5.97
C ASP A 56 -2.48 -4.16 5.85
N VAL A 57 -3.49 -4.82 5.30
CA VAL A 57 -4.82 -4.26 5.05
C VAL A 57 -5.91 -5.09 5.72
N ARG A 58 -5.57 -5.94 6.70
CA ARG A 58 -6.52 -6.82 7.39
C ARG A 58 -7.69 -6.06 8.04
N ASN A 59 -7.41 -4.88 8.57
CA ASN A 59 -8.39 -4.03 9.24
C ASN A 59 -8.83 -2.84 8.38
N PHE A 60 -8.54 -2.85 7.08
CA PHE A 60 -8.91 -1.78 6.18
C PHE A 60 -10.35 -1.97 5.71
N ALA A 61 -11.25 -1.09 6.16
CA ALA A 61 -12.65 -1.17 5.81
C ALA A 61 -12.88 -0.90 4.32
N VAL A 62 -14.03 -1.34 3.80
CA VAL A 62 -14.49 -0.96 2.46
C VAL A 62 -14.62 0.56 2.41
N GLN A 63 -13.92 1.19 1.49
CA GLN A 63 -13.87 2.64 1.41
C GLN A 63 -14.94 3.20 0.46
N THR A 64 -15.22 4.49 0.56
CA THR A 64 -16.08 5.20 -0.41
C THR A 64 -15.42 5.25 -1.79
N GLN A 65 -16.21 5.55 -2.82
CA GLN A 65 -15.70 5.77 -4.18
C GLN A 65 -14.71 6.95 -4.24
N GLU A 66 -14.95 7.98 -3.44
CA GLU A 66 -14.08 9.16 -3.35
C GLU A 66 -12.69 8.80 -2.81
N VAL A 67 -12.63 8.09 -1.68
CA VAL A 67 -11.36 7.59 -1.12
C VAL A 67 -10.68 6.62 -2.08
N THR A 68 -11.46 5.74 -2.70
CA THR A 68 -10.95 4.81 -3.73
C THR A 68 -10.32 5.55 -4.91
N ALA A 69 -10.88 6.69 -5.32
CA ALA A 69 -10.34 7.50 -6.40
C ALA A 69 -9.01 8.14 -6.01
N VAL A 70 -8.89 8.67 -4.79
CA VAL A 70 -7.63 9.23 -4.27
C VAL A 70 -6.53 8.16 -4.20
N ILE A 71 -6.83 6.97 -3.67
CA ILE A 71 -5.86 5.87 -3.59
C ILE A 71 -5.46 5.39 -4.99
N ARG A 72 -6.41 5.32 -5.93
CA ARG A 72 -6.12 4.97 -7.33
C ARG A 72 -5.20 5.99 -7.97
N ASP A 73 -5.47 7.28 -7.77
CA ASP A 73 -4.64 8.36 -8.29
C ASP A 73 -3.20 8.28 -7.77
N LEU A 74 -3.03 8.00 -6.46
CA LEU A 74 -1.72 7.74 -5.87
C LEU A 74 -0.98 6.59 -6.56
N VAL A 75 -1.66 5.47 -6.83
CA VAL A 75 -1.05 4.30 -7.48
C VAL A 75 -0.68 4.58 -8.95
N LEU A 76 -1.52 5.31 -9.68
CA LEU A 76 -1.29 5.64 -11.09
C LEU A 76 -0.20 6.69 -11.29
N HIS A 77 -0.12 7.68 -10.39
CA HIS A 77 0.80 8.81 -10.50
C HIS A 77 2.00 8.72 -9.54
N ALA A 78 2.25 7.54 -8.96
CA ALA A 78 3.42 7.33 -8.12
C ALA A 78 4.71 7.61 -8.91
N THR A 79 5.47 8.62 -8.49
CA THR A 79 6.77 9.00 -9.09
C THR A 79 7.80 7.88 -9.05
N ALA A 80 7.59 6.91 -8.17
CA ALA A 80 8.38 5.69 -8.06
C ALA A 80 7.41 4.54 -7.76
N THR A 81 7.11 3.72 -8.77
CA THR A 81 6.25 2.55 -8.54
C THR A 81 7.06 1.44 -7.88
N SER A 82 6.50 0.78 -6.87
CA SER A 82 7.18 -0.35 -6.23
C SER A 82 7.45 -1.46 -7.25
N LYS A 83 8.59 -2.15 -7.11
CA LYS A 83 8.96 -3.32 -7.93
C LYS A 83 8.00 -4.49 -7.69
N ARG A 84 7.59 -4.68 -6.44
CA ARG A 84 6.58 -5.66 -6.00
C ARG A 84 5.79 -5.12 -4.82
N ILE A 85 4.53 -5.52 -4.75
CA ILE A 85 3.62 -5.15 -3.67
C ILE A 85 3.01 -6.44 -3.10
N ALA A 86 3.27 -6.71 -1.82
CA ALA A 86 2.58 -7.75 -1.09
C ALA A 86 1.49 -7.14 -0.21
N LEU A 87 0.28 -7.66 -0.36
CA LEU A 87 -0.90 -7.25 0.40
C LEU A 87 -1.28 -8.36 1.37
N VAL A 88 -1.36 -8.07 2.66
CA VAL A 88 -1.77 -9.04 3.69
C VAL A 88 -3.20 -8.74 4.12
N GLY A 89 -4.09 -9.70 3.93
CA GLY A 89 -5.52 -9.56 4.22
C GLY A 89 -6.35 -8.94 3.08
N GLY A 90 -7.45 -8.27 3.46
CA GLY A 90 -8.41 -7.67 2.53
C GLY A 90 -9.36 -8.70 1.92
N GLU A 91 -10.16 -9.37 2.75
CA GLU A 91 -11.20 -10.31 2.31
C GLU A 91 -12.49 -9.59 1.84
N GLY A 92 -13.36 -10.30 1.10
CA GLY A 92 -14.65 -9.77 0.66
C GLY A 92 -14.56 -8.57 -0.30
N LEU A 93 -15.32 -7.51 -0.02
CA LEU A 93 -15.43 -6.34 -0.90
C LEU A 93 -14.14 -5.50 -0.98
N ALA A 94 -13.33 -5.50 0.09
CA ALA A 94 -12.01 -4.85 0.07
C ALA A 94 -11.11 -5.48 -1.01
N ARG A 95 -11.18 -6.82 -1.19
CA ARG A 95 -10.47 -7.54 -2.25
C ARG A 95 -10.80 -7.00 -3.64
N ILE A 96 -12.08 -6.75 -3.93
CA ILE A 96 -12.54 -6.27 -5.24
C ILE A 96 -12.07 -4.84 -5.48
N GLN A 97 -12.10 -3.98 -4.46
CA GLN A 97 -11.59 -2.61 -4.55
C GLN A 97 -10.08 -2.59 -4.83
N PHE A 98 -9.30 -3.38 -4.10
CA PHE A 98 -7.86 -3.48 -4.33
C PHE A 98 -7.55 -4.06 -5.72
N THR A 99 -8.23 -5.11 -6.16
CA THR A 99 -7.96 -5.71 -7.49
C THR A 99 -8.23 -4.71 -8.63
N ARG A 100 -9.18 -3.80 -8.47
CA ARG A 100 -9.44 -2.73 -9.45
C ARG A 100 -8.36 -1.66 -9.47
N ILE A 101 -7.70 -1.41 -8.34
CA ILE A 101 -6.63 -0.41 -8.22
C ILE A 101 -5.29 -1.03 -8.64
N THR A 102 -5.05 -2.29 -8.32
CA THR A 102 -3.77 -2.99 -8.50
C THR A 102 -3.89 -4.02 -9.62
N GLN A 103 -4.13 -3.58 -10.85
CA GLN A 103 -4.11 -4.45 -12.05
C GLN A 103 -2.68 -4.67 -12.57
N ARG A 104 -1.76 -5.09 -11.68
CA ARG A 104 -0.36 -5.34 -12.06
C ARG A 104 0.07 -6.73 -11.62
N GLN A 105 0.91 -7.38 -12.44
CA GLN A 105 1.41 -8.73 -12.17
C GLN A 105 2.35 -8.80 -10.95
N ASP A 106 2.90 -7.67 -10.54
CA ASP A 106 3.81 -7.52 -9.40
C ASP A 106 3.08 -7.24 -8.08
N VAL A 107 1.75 -7.38 -8.04
CA VAL A 107 0.94 -7.27 -6.82
C VAL A 107 0.39 -8.64 -6.46
N ARG A 108 0.69 -9.10 -5.24
CA ARG A 108 0.21 -10.39 -4.74
C ARG A 108 -0.40 -10.28 -3.34
N ARG A 109 -1.40 -11.11 -3.06
CA ARG A 109 -2.06 -11.19 -1.76
C ARG A 109 -1.62 -12.41 -0.99
N PHE A 110 -1.56 -12.27 0.32
CA PHE A 110 -1.15 -13.30 1.27
C PHE A 110 -2.06 -13.32 2.49
N ALA A 111 -2.19 -14.49 3.09
CA ALA A 111 -2.93 -14.67 4.35
C ALA A 111 -2.09 -14.22 5.56
N THR A 112 -0.77 -14.41 5.49
CA THR A 112 0.16 -14.12 6.58
C THR A 112 1.19 -13.07 6.18
N MET A 113 1.74 -12.38 7.18
CA MET A 113 2.86 -11.46 7.00
C MET A 113 4.14 -12.20 6.58
N GLU A 114 4.32 -13.43 7.06
CA GLU A 114 5.49 -14.25 6.80
C GLU A 114 5.59 -14.67 5.33
N ASP A 115 4.50 -15.20 4.76
CA ASP A 115 4.46 -15.58 3.34
C ASP A 115 4.68 -14.37 2.41
N ALA A 116 4.14 -13.21 2.83
CA ALA A 116 4.27 -11.97 2.10
C ALA A 116 5.71 -11.46 2.09
N ASP A 117 6.37 -11.45 3.25
CA ASP A 117 7.77 -11.04 3.37
C ASP A 117 8.66 -11.99 2.57
N PHE A 118 8.47 -13.31 2.71
CA PHE A 118 9.22 -14.31 1.95
C PHE A 118 9.12 -14.07 0.43
N TRP A 119 7.91 -13.90 -0.11
CA TRP A 119 7.73 -13.67 -1.54
C TRP A 119 8.34 -12.34 -2.04
N LEU A 120 8.28 -11.28 -1.23
CA LEU A 120 8.88 -10.00 -1.60
C LEU A 120 10.39 -10.11 -1.83
N PHE A 121 11.05 -10.97 -1.05
CA PHE A 121 12.50 -11.14 -1.08
C PHE A 121 13.00 -12.35 -1.89
N THR A 122 12.11 -13.24 -2.35
CA THR A 122 12.48 -14.28 -3.34
C THR A 122 12.79 -13.64 -4.70
N GLU A 123 13.80 -14.12 -5.42
CA GLU A 123 14.22 -13.55 -6.71
C GLU A 123 13.16 -13.66 -7.82
#